data_AF-A0A840EZL8-F1
#
_entry.id   AF-A0A840EZL8-F1
#
_cell.length_a   1.000
_cell.length_b   1.000
_cell.length_c   1.000
_cell.angle_alpha   90.00
_cell.angle_beta   90.00
_cell.angle_gamma   90.00
#
_symmetry.space_group_name_H-M   'P 1'
#
loop_
_entity.id
_entity.type
_entity.pdbx_description
1 polymer ?
#
loop_
_entity_poly.entity_id
_entity_poly.type
_entity_poly.pdbx_seq_one_letter_code
_entity_poly.pdbx_strand_id
1 'polypeptide(L)'
;MTNPIQGLWAGRIAPWAVVEHIGRVSDNRYETPVLAYVDDGRLSIALNYGADADWVRNVLAAGRFTLVRRGRRLDVAGLRVIPSDSPDVVRSARFSAKVADQVLYGRVVSAA
;
A
#
# COMPACT_ATOMS: atom_id res chain seq x y z
N MET A 1 -9.72 -1.18 15.46
CA MET A 1 -9.44 0.20 15.94
C MET A 1 -7.93 0.36 16.08
N THR A 2 -7.21 0.77 15.04
CA THR A 2 -5.77 1.15 15.05
C THR A 2 -5.49 1.72 13.65
N ASN A 3 -5.37 3.02 13.40
CA ASN A 3 -4.37 3.94 13.89
C ASN A 3 -4.92 5.39 13.82
N PRO A 4 -5.39 5.99 14.92
CA PRO A 4 -6.02 7.31 14.91
C PRO A 4 -5.06 8.48 14.64
N ILE A 5 -3.74 8.27 14.73
CA ILE A 5 -2.76 9.36 14.70
C ILE A 5 -2.37 9.72 13.25
N GLN A 6 -2.46 8.77 12.31
CA GLN A 6 -1.99 8.97 10.93
C GLN A 6 -3.07 9.49 9.95
N GLY A 7 -4.35 9.46 10.33
CA GLY A 7 -5.46 9.85 9.45
C GLY A 7 -5.51 11.33 9.06
N LEU A 8 -4.91 12.23 9.86
CA LEU A 8 -5.06 13.68 9.69
C LEU A 8 -4.15 14.31 8.63
N TRP A 9 -3.03 13.66 8.25
CA TRP A 9 -2.03 14.23 7.33
C TRP A 9 -1.79 13.40 6.06
N ALA A 10 -2.22 12.14 6.04
CA ALA A 10 -1.87 11.18 4.99
C ALA A 10 -2.56 11.38 3.62
N GLY A 11 -3.55 12.27 3.51
CA GLY A 11 -4.17 12.56 2.21
C GLY A 11 -3.46 13.65 1.40
N ARG A 12 -2.61 14.48 2.03
CA ARG A 12 -2.22 15.80 1.49
C ARG A 12 -0.75 15.95 1.10
N ILE A 13 0.15 15.11 1.60
CA ILE A 13 1.59 15.25 1.39
C ILE A 13 2.11 13.99 0.69
N ALA A 14 2.89 14.11 -0.39
CA ALA A 14 3.57 12.93 -0.92
C ALA A 14 4.65 12.50 0.09
N PRO A 15 4.75 11.21 0.46
CA PRO A 15 4.28 10.02 -0.27
C PRO A 15 3.00 9.38 0.27
N TRP A 16 2.20 10.10 1.03
CA TRP A 16 1.02 9.55 1.68
C TRP A 16 -0.14 9.25 0.69
N ALA A 17 -0.81 8.12 0.91
CA ALA A 17 -1.96 7.63 0.15
C ALA A 17 -2.89 6.80 1.05
N VAL A 18 -4.08 6.45 0.55
CA VAL A 18 -5.03 5.57 1.22
C VAL A 18 -5.22 4.28 0.42
N VAL A 19 -5.16 3.14 1.09
CA VAL A 19 -5.55 1.83 0.54
C VAL A 19 -7.00 1.56 0.95
N GLU A 20 -7.91 1.52 -0.02
CA GLU A 20 -9.27 1.03 0.15
C GLU A 20 -9.28 -0.50 -0.06
N HIS A 21 -9.77 -1.28 0.90
CA HIS A 21 -9.83 -2.75 0.83
C HIS A 21 -11.06 -3.35 1.52
N ILE A 22 -11.34 -4.62 1.25
CA ILE A 22 -12.39 -5.40 1.90
C ILE A 22 -11.78 -6.37 2.90
N GLY A 23 -12.36 -6.44 4.10
CA GLY A 23 -11.97 -7.43 5.10
C GLY A 23 -12.27 -8.85 4.64
N ARG A 24 -11.25 -9.72 4.52
CA ARG A 24 -11.41 -11.10 4.05
C ARG A 24 -12.31 -11.99 4.91
N VAL A 25 -12.63 -11.56 6.13
CA VAL A 25 -13.51 -12.26 7.08
C VAL A 25 -14.81 -11.49 7.31
N SER A 26 -14.72 -10.17 7.49
CA SER A 26 -15.87 -9.34 7.85
C SER A 26 -16.67 -8.80 6.66
N ASP A 27 -16.13 -8.90 5.45
CA ASP A 27 -16.66 -8.31 4.21
C ASP A 27 -16.91 -6.79 4.27
N ASN A 28 -16.36 -6.14 5.31
CA ASN A 28 -16.49 -4.70 5.49
C ASN A 28 -15.45 -3.93 4.68
N ARG A 29 -15.82 -2.72 4.25
CA ARG A 29 -14.90 -1.76 3.63
C ARG A 29 -14.02 -1.09 4.67
N TYR A 30 -12.73 -1.01 4.37
CA TYR A 30 -11.72 -0.37 5.21
C TYR A 30 -10.85 0.57 4.39
N GLU A 31 -10.37 1.63 5.05
CA GLU A 31 -9.41 2.58 4.51
C GLU A 31 -8.16 2.56 5.39
N THR A 32 -7.00 2.43 4.78
CA THR A 32 -5.72 2.36 5.50
C THR A 32 -4.74 3.38 4.94
N PRO A 33 -4.39 4.43 5.69
CA PRO A 33 -3.34 5.36 5.32
C PRO A 33 -1.98 4.66 5.24
N VAL A 34 -1.23 4.89 4.16
CA VAL A 34 0.09 4.28 3.92
C VAL A 34 1.05 5.28 3.27
N LEU A 35 2.35 4.95 3.32
CA LEU A 35 3.36 5.59 2.49
C LEU A 35 3.51 4.76 1.20
N ALA A 36 2.97 5.28 0.09
CA ALA A 36 2.91 4.60 -1.19
C ALA A 36 3.72 5.33 -2.26
N TYR A 37 4.55 4.58 -2.97
CA TYR A 37 5.42 5.07 -4.02
C TYR A 37 5.05 4.41 -5.34
N VAL A 38 4.78 5.23 -6.36
CA VAL A 38 4.39 4.75 -7.70
C VAL A 38 5.34 5.30 -8.74
N ASP A 39 6.12 4.42 -9.36
CA ASP A 39 7.04 4.74 -10.46
C ASP A 39 6.79 3.74 -11.61
N ASP A 40 6.59 4.23 -12.85
CA ASP A 40 6.46 3.37 -14.04
C ASP A 40 5.40 2.23 -13.90
N GLY A 41 4.26 2.57 -13.32
CA GLY A 41 3.16 1.64 -13.05
C GLY A 41 3.46 0.57 -11.98
N ARG A 42 4.59 0.65 -11.29
CA ARG A 42 4.94 -0.21 -10.15
C ARG A 42 4.60 0.52 -8.87
N LEU A 43 4.02 -0.19 -7.92
CA LEU A 43 3.74 0.30 -6.58
C LEU A 43 4.70 -0.36 -5.58
N SER A 44 5.18 0.42 -4.62
CA SER A 44 5.82 -0.08 -3.42
C SER A 44 5.27 0.61 -2.18
N ILE A 45 4.86 -0.18 -1.18
CA ILE A 45 4.44 0.29 0.14
C ILE A 45 5.35 -0.38 1.18
N ALA A 46 6.06 0.41 1.97
CA ALA A 46 6.89 -0.12 3.06
C ALA A 46 6.01 -0.68 4.19
N LEU A 47 6.29 -1.91 4.63
CA LEU A 47 5.49 -2.60 5.65
C LEU A 47 6.12 -2.42 7.04
N ASN A 48 5.95 -1.23 7.61
CA ASN A 48 6.49 -0.88 8.94
C ASN A 48 5.98 -1.81 10.07
N TYR A 49 4.82 -2.44 9.88
CA TYR A 49 4.22 -3.39 10.84
C TYR A 49 4.27 -4.84 10.34
N GLY A 50 5.07 -5.12 9.30
CA GLY A 50 5.21 -6.43 8.69
C GLY A 50 4.05 -6.85 7.77
N ALA A 51 4.24 -7.97 7.07
CA ALA A 51 3.25 -8.56 6.19
C ALA A 51 2.04 -9.19 6.90
N ASP A 52 2.11 -9.38 8.21
CA ASP A 52 1.03 -9.95 9.01
C ASP A 52 -0.07 -8.94 9.38
N ALA A 53 0.14 -7.66 9.09
CA ALA A 53 -0.87 -6.63 9.31
C ALA A 53 -2.17 -6.96 8.55
N ASP A 54 -3.32 -6.79 9.21
CA ASP A 54 -4.62 -7.23 8.69
C ASP A 54 -4.93 -6.68 7.30
N TRP A 55 -4.65 -5.40 7.04
CA TRP A 55 -4.89 -4.79 5.73
C TRP A 55 -4.04 -5.45 4.63
N VAL A 56 -2.80 -5.86 4.94
CA VAL A 56 -1.92 -6.55 3.98
C VAL A 56 -2.49 -7.92 3.64
N ARG A 57 -2.89 -8.68 4.67
CA ARG A 57 -3.52 -10.00 4.49
C ARG A 57 -4.83 -9.91 3.70
N ASN A 58 -5.61 -8.86 3.92
CA ASN A 58 -6.85 -8.62 3.19
C ASN A 58 -6.60 -8.35 1.71
N VAL A 59 -5.69 -7.42 1.37
CA VAL A 59 -5.42 -7.10 -0.04
C VAL A 59 -4.74 -8.25 -0.77
N LEU A 60 -3.87 -9.01 -0.10
CA LEU A 60 -3.28 -10.22 -0.67
C LEU A 60 -4.35 -11.29 -0.95
N ALA A 61 -5.30 -11.50 -0.03
CA ALA A 61 -6.40 -12.43 -0.23
C ALA A 61 -7.33 -12.00 -1.37
N ALA A 62 -7.60 -10.70 -1.51
CA ALA A 62 -8.38 -10.16 -2.61
C ALA A 62 -7.62 -10.13 -3.95
N GLY A 63 -6.29 -10.17 -3.92
CA GLY A 63 -5.40 -10.07 -5.08
C GLY A 63 -5.32 -8.66 -5.71
N ARG A 64 -6.07 -7.69 -5.18
CA ARG A 64 -6.15 -6.30 -5.66
C ARG A 64 -6.64 -5.34 -4.59
N PHE A 65 -6.45 -4.05 -4.81
CA PHE A 65 -7.03 -2.98 -4.02
C PHE A 65 -7.07 -1.65 -4.78
N THR A 66 -7.81 -0.68 -4.25
CA THR A 66 -7.83 0.69 -4.78
C THR A 66 -6.89 1.57 -3.97
N LEU A 67 -5.91 2.19 -4.64
CA LEU A 67 -5.04 3.21 -4.06
C LEU A 67 -5.59 4.60 -4.36
N VAL A 68 -5.89 5.37 -3.32
CA VAL A 68 -6.31 6.77 -3.42
C VAL A 68 -5.13 7.68 -3.11
N ARG A 69 -4.72 8.49 -4.07
CA ARG A 69 -3.60 9.45 -3.91
C ARG A 69 -3.95 10.77 -4.57
N ARG A 70 -3.93 11.87 -3.80
CA ARG A 70 -4.27 13.22 -4.28
C ARG A 70 -5.62 13.24 -5.03
N GLY A 71 -6.63 12.56 -4.49
CA GLY A 71 -7.97 12.45 -5.09
C GLY A 71 -8.11 11.50 -6.30
N ARG A 72 -7.01 10.93 -6.80
CA ARG A 72 -7.02 9.95 -7.89
C ARG A 72 -7.13 8.55 -7.34
N ARG A 73 -7.99 7.72 -7.95
CA ARG A 73 -8.12 6.29 -7.65
C ARG A 73 -7.34 5.47 -8.68
N LEU A 74 -6.54 4.54 -8.20
CA LEU A 74 -5.72 3.64 -9.03
C LEU A 74 -6.03 2.20 -8.61
N ASP A 75 -6.41 1.35 -9.56
CA ASP A 75 -6.55 -0.09 -9.31
C ASP A 75 -5.17 -0.74 -9.36
N VAL A 76 -4.86 -1.52 -8.33
CA VAL A 76 -3.57 -2.16 -8.13
C VAL A 76 -3.78 -3.66 -7.99
N ALA A 77 -3.05 -4.44 -8.79
CA ALA A 77 -3.09 -5.90 -8.77
C ALA A 77 -1.67 -6.51 -8.85
N GLY A 78 -1.58 -7.84 -8.94
CA GLY A 78 -0.29 -8.54 -9.01
C GLY A 78 0.54 -8.39 -7.73
N LEU A 79 -0.16 -8.46 -6.59
CA LEU A 79 0.38 -8.14 -5.28
C LEU A 79 1.33 -9.23 -4.78
N ARG A 80 2.47 -8.81 -4.22
CA ARG A 80 3.45 -9.71 -3.60
C ARG A 80 4.20 -8.98 -2.50
N VAL A 81 4.49 -9.70 -1.41
CA VAL A 81 5.42 -9.23 -0.39
C VAL A 81 6.83 -9.60 -0.84
N ILE A 82 7.71 -8.61 -0.91
CA ILE A 82 9.10 -8.80 -1.31
C ILE A 82 10.04 -8.23 -0.23
N PRO A 83 11.26 -8.77 -0.12
CA PRO A 83 12.32 -8.15 0.68
C PRO A 83 12.57 -6.70 0.27
N SER A 84 12.90 -5.83 1.22
CA SER A 84 13.11 -4.41 0.97
C SER A 84 14.35 -4.07 0.13
N ASP A 85 15.29 -5.02 -0.01
CA ASP A 85 16.49 -4.93 -0.86
C ASP A 85 16.24 -5.47 -2.29
N SER A 86 15.04 -5.96 -2.59
CA SER A 86 14.69 -6.46 -3.91
C SER A 86 14.85 -5.40 -5.01
N PRO A 87 15.37 -5.76 -6.19
CA PRO A 87 15.50 -4.83 -7.33
C PRO A 87 14.15 -4.30 -7.84
N ASP A 88 13.05 -4.97 -7.49
CA ASP A 88 11.69 -4.58 -7.87
C ASP A 88 11.14 -3.39 -7.06
N VAL A 89 11.76 -3.05 -5.94
CA VAL A 89 11.39 -1.88 -5.13
C VAL A 89 11.66 -0.61 -5.92
N VAL A 90 10.62 0.21 -6.08
CA VAL A 90 10.72 1.46 -6.85
C VAL A 90 11.75 2.40 -6.24
N ARG A 91 12.48 3.14 -7.09
CA ARG A 91 13.63 3.95 -6.64
C ARG A 91 13.22 4.97 -5.58
N SER A 92 12.05 5.58 -5.72
CA SER A 92 11.51 6.54 -4.75
C SER A 92 11.20 5.92 -3.38
N ALA A 93 10.93 4.61 -3.30
CA ALA A 93 10.64 3.91 -2.06
C ALA A 93 11.88 3.48 -1.27
N ARG A 94 13.08 3.46 -1.89
CA ARG A 94 14.29 2.87 -1.29
C ARG A 94 14.66 3.47 0.06
N PHE A 95 14.38 4.76 0.29
CA PHE A 95 14.65 5.39 1.58
C PHE A 95 13.73 4.84 2.69
N SER A 96 12.43 4.70 2.42
CA SER A 96 11.47 4.11 3.37
C SER A 96 11.57 2.59 3.46
N ALA A 97 11.97 1.93 2.38
CA ALA A 97 12.20 0.49 2.37
C ALA A 97 13.36 0.10 3.28
N LYS A 98 14.39 0.93 3.45
CA LYS A 98 15.49 0.67 4.40
C LYS A 98 15.07 0.61 5.87
N VAL A 99 13.88 1.12 6.20
CA VAL A 99 13.35 1.16 7.57
C VAL A 99 12.33 0.04 7.84
N ALA A 100 12.04 -0.79 6.83
CA ALA A 100 11.14 -1.93 6.92
C ALA A 100 11.81 -3.17 6.31
N ASP A 101 11.64 -4.35 6.89
CA ASP A 101 12.23 -5.58 6.34
C ASP A 101 11.55 -6.04 5.04
N GLN A 102 10.30 -5.60 4.83
CA GLN A 102 9.44 -6.04 3.73
C GLN A 102 8.69 -4.89 3.08
N VAL A 103 8.37 -5.09 1.80
CA VAL A 103 7.61 -4.16 0.95
C VAL A 103 6.46 -4.92 0.31
N LEU A 104 5.27 -4.32 0.33
CA LEU A 104 4.18 -4.75 -0.55
C LEU A 104 4.40 -4.13 -1.93
N TYR A 105 4.62 -4.99 -2.92
CA TYR A 105 4.74 -4.63 -4.33
C TYR A 105 3.45 -4.92 -5.08
N GLY A 106 3.13 -4.10 -6.07
CA GLY A 106 2.02 -4.31 -6.99
C GLY A 106 2.20 -3.56 -8.31
N ARG A 107 1.23 -3.74 -9.23
CA ARG A 107 1.17 -3.05 -10.52
C ARG A 107 -0.13 -2.27 -10.62
N VAL A 108 -0.02 -1.00 -11.03
CA VAL A 108 -1.19 -0.20 -11.41
C VAL A 108 -1.70 -0.74 -12.73
N VAL A 109 -2.96 -1.17 -12.76
CA VAL A 109 -3.59 -1.77 -13.95
C VAL A 109 -4.59 -0.84 -14.62
N SER A 110 -5.16 0.12 -13.88
CA SER A 110 -6.00 1.19 -14.43
C SER A 110 -6.10 2.38 -13.46
N ALA A 111 -6.58 3.51 -13.98
CA ALA A 111 -7.15 4.56 -13.15
C ALA A 111 -8.66 4.31 -13.07
N ALA A 112 -9.19 4.23 -11.84
CA ALA A 112 -10.61 4.05 -11.58
C ALA A 112 -11.36 5.38 -11.61
#